data_AF-A0AB33EXB2-F1
#
_entry.id   AF-A0AB33EXB2-F1
#
_cell.length_a   1.000
_cell.length_b   1.000
_cell.length_c   1.000
_cell.angle_alpha   90.00
_cell.angle_beta   90.00
_cell.angle_gamma   90.00
#
_symmetry.space_group_name_H-M   'P 1'
#
loop_
_entity.id
_entity.type
_entity.pdbx_description
1 polymer ?
#
loop_
_entity_poly.entity_id
_entity_poly.type
_entity_poly.pdbx_seq_one_letter_code
_entity_poly.pdbx_strand_id
1 'polypeptide(L)'
;MPRTAPRRRSAPVTLLALLALTACGTPPELREPVATAGPRASTSATPTPSAPPTPPVTPAAPPPTTRIPDPAATPCRGKPSGDRIVALLRGSAGVLPRDVKVTVRTGPLCADGWHYTVLAVTGHEELQVVTRGSSGAPTLVTAGTDVCGVEVRAAGPPGIRTLACDGAPGA
;
A
#
# COMPACT_ATOMS: atom_id res chain seq x y z
N MET A 1 -25.95 25.68 -52.09
CA MET A 1 -25.74 26.13 -50.69
C MET A 1 -24.47 25.46 -50.15
N PRO A 2 -23.29 26.10 -50.25
CA PRO A 2 -22.06 25.55 -49.68
C PRO A 2 -21.96 25.93 -48.20
N ARG A 3 -21.80 24.94 -47.32
CA ARG A 3 -21.51 25.16 -45.89
C ARG A 3 -19.99 25.15 -45.70
N THR A 4 -19.43 26.34 -45.53
CA THR A 4 -18.07 26.58 -45.08
C THR A 4 -17.95 26.22 -43.59
N ALA A 5 -16.99 25.38 -43.23
CA ALA A 5 -16.66 25.07 -41.84
C ALA A 5 -15.13 25.15 -41.62
N PRO A 6 -14.67 25.41 -40.38
CA PRO A 6 -13.59 26.36 -40.14
C PRO A 6 -12.18 25.77 -40.03
N ARG A 7 -11.23 26.65 -40.38
CA ARG A 7 -9.77 26.52 -40.32
C ARG A 7 -9.29 26.35 -38.88
N ARG A 8 -8.94 25.13 -38.47
CA ARG A 8 -8.21 24.89 -37.20
C ARG A 8 -6.71 25.07 -37.45
N ARG A 9 -6.13 26.03 -36.74
CA ARG A 9 -4.70 26.31 -36.68
C ARG A 9 -4.03 25.24 -35.83
N SER A 10 -3.01 24.61 -36.39
CA SER A 10 -2.17 23.62 -35.70
C SER A 10 -0.72 24.09 -35.75
N ALA A 11 -0.12 24.35 -34.60
CA ALA A 11 1.33 24.25 -34.33
C ALA A 11 1.64 24.67 -32.87
N PRO A 12 2.73 24.20 -32.23
CA PRO A 12 3.63 23.10 -32.60
C PRO A 12 3.93 22.08 -31.46
N VAL A 13 4.45 20.94 -31.91
CA VAL A 13 5.12 19.86 -31.17
C VAL A 13 6.57 20.28 -30.82
N THR A 14 7.24 19.48 -29.95
CA THR A 14 8.71 19.34 -29.72
C THR A 14 9.41 20.37 -28.82
N LEU A 15 10.35 20.03 -27.91
CA LEU A 15 10.97 18.77 -27.44
C LEU A 15 11.88 19.11 -26.24
N LEU A 16 12.07 18.13 -25.34
CA LEU A 16 13.18 17.88 -24.40
C LEU A 16 14.28 18.93 -24.14
N ALA A 17 14.50 19.18 -22.84
CA ALA A 17 15.83 19.30 -22.22
C ALA A 17 15.75 18.58 -20.85
N LEU A 18 16.27 17.35 -20.72
CA LEU A 18 17.63 16.97 -20.21
C LEU A 18 17.86 17.26 -18.71
N LEU A 19 18.52 16.28 -18.05
CA LEU A 19 19.20 16.27 -16.73
C LEU A 19 18.50 15.36 -15.69
N ALA A 20 18.76 14.05 -15.63
CA ALA A 20 19.95 13.41 -15.06
C ALA A 20 20.21 13.78 -13.59
N LEU A 21 19.72 12.96 -12.65
CA LEU A 21 20.31 12.73 -11.32
C LEU A 21 19.88 11.34 -10.82
N THR A 22 20.62 10.33 -11.29
CA THR A 22 20.81 9.08 -10.55
C THR A 22 21.49 9.41 -9.23
N ALA A 23 20.74 9.38 -8.12
CA ALA A 23 21.31 9.36 -6.79
C ALA A 23 20.78 8.12 -6.05
N CYS A 24 21.56 7.03 -6.16
CA CYS A 24 21.57 5.96 -5.18
C CYS A 24 21.90 6.59 -3.82
N GLY A 25 20.93 6.64 -2.91
CA GLY A 25 21.14 7.01 -1.51
C GLY A 25 20.97 5.76 -0.66
N THR A 26 22.06 5.09 -0.34
CA THR A 26 22.11 4.05 0.69
C THR A 26 21.79 4.70 2.05
N PRO A 27 20.87 4.14 2.87
CA PRO A 27 20.56 4.69 4.18
C PRO A 27 21.71 4.41 5.16
N PRO A 28 22.30 5.43 5.83
CA PRO A 28 23.34 5.22 6.81
C PRO A 28 22.79 5.34 8.23
N GLU A 29 22.18 4.30 8.79
CA GLU A 29 21.86 4.27 10.23
C GLU A 29 21.95 2.83 10.79
N LEU A 30 23.11 2.20 10.58
CA LEU A 30 23.63 1.18 11.49
C LEU A 30 24.65 1.87 12.40
N ARG A 31 24.18 2.78 13.26
CA ARG A 31 24.93 3.21 14.44
C ARG A 31 24.42 2.41 15.62
N GLU A 32 24.98 1.21 15.80
CA GLU A 32 25.00 0.56 17.10
C GLU A 32 25.70 1.50 18.10
N PRO A 33 25.10 1.79 19.27
CA PRO A 33 25.83 2.38 20.37
C PRO A 33 26.82 1.33 20.88
N VAL A 34 28.10 1.49 20.56
CA VAL A 34 29.16 0.73 21.20
C VAL A 34 29.17 1.10 22.69
N ALA A 35 28.85 0.14 23.55
CA ALA A 35 29.04 0.26 24.98
C ALA A 35 30.54 0.24 25.28
N THR A 36 31.18 1.40 25.36
CA THR A 36 32.55 1.52 25.86
C THR A 36 32.53 1.51 27.37
N ALA A 37 32.91 0.36 27.95
CA ALA A 37 33.20 0.24 29.37
C ALA A 37 34.69 0.48 29.67
N GLY A 38 34.96 1.39 30.60
CA GLY A 38 36.18 1.43 31.45
C GLY A 38 37.03 2.72 31.37
N PRO A 39 37.88 3.05 32.37
CA PRO A 39 37.77 2.84 33.81
C PRO A 39 37.82 4.15 34.65
N ARG A 40 37.48 3.98 35.93
CA ARG A 40 37.31 4.93 37.05
C ARG A 40 38.48 5.91 37.32
N ALA A 41 38.14 7.16 37.67
CA ALA A 41 39.00 8.05 38.48
C ALA A 41 38.20 8.57 39.69
N SER A 42 38.79 8.43 40.87
CA SER A 42 38.19 8.71 42.18
C SER A 42 38.14 10.21 42.49
N THR A 43 36.99 10.70 42.93
CA THR A 43 36.88 11.95 43.67
C THR A 43 36.19 11.68 45.01
N SER A 44 36.85 12.14 46.07
CA SER A 44 36.42 12.06 47.47
C SER A 44 35.16 12.91 47.67
N ALA A 45 34.13 12.35 48.30
CA ALA A 45 32.95 13.11 48.73
C ALA A 45 32.56 12.71 50.16
N THR A 46 32.53 13.73 51.01
CA THR A 46 32.07 13.80 52.41
C THR A 46 30.69 13.14 52.62
N PRO A 47 30.44 12.43 53.74
CA PRO A 47 29.15 11.78 53.98
C PRO A 47 28.06 12.81 54.33
N THR A 48 27.02 12.87 53.50
CA THR A 48 25.76 13.60 53.78
C THR A 48 24.66 12.58 54.10
N PRO A 49 23.81 12.79 55.13
CA PRO A 49 22.86 11.79 55.62
C PRO A 49 21.81 11.34 54.59
N SER A 50 21.55 10.02 54.61
CA SER A 50 20.67 9.30 53.68
C SER A 50 19.20 9.69 53.88
N ALA A 51 18.54 10.17 52.82
CA ALA A 51 17.08 10.24 52.77
C ALA A 51 16.48 8.84 52.51
N PRO A 52 15.29 8.51 53.04
CA PRO A 52 14.60 7.25 52.75
C PRO A 52 14.27 7.08 51.25
N PRO A 53 14.34 5.86 50.69
CA PRO A 53 14.01 5.61 49.29
C PRO A 53 12.50 5.76 49.04
N THR A 54 12.14 6.54 48.02
CA THR A 54 10.76 6.61 47.49
C THR A 54 10.39 5.26 46.85
N PRO A 55 9.22 4.67 47.14
CA PRO A 55 8.81 3.43 46.51
C PRO A 55 8.61 3.62 44.99
N PRO A 56 8.94 2.61 44.16
CA PRO A 56 8.71 2.69 42.73
C PRO A 56 7.21 2.75 42.42
N VAL A 57 6.80 3.79 41.69
CA VAL A 57 5.44 3.93 41.17
C VAL A 57 5.30 2.90 40.04
N THR A 58 4.50 1.85 40.26
CA THR A 58 4.22 0.86 39.21
C THR A 58 3.21 1.48 38.25
N PRO A 59 3.50 1.60 36.93
CA PRO A 59 2.52 2.05 35.96
C PRO A 59 1.32 1.10 35.95
N ALA A 60 0.11 1.65 36.14
CA ALA A 60 -1.11 0.86 36.07
C ALA A 60 -1.24 0.24 34.67
N ALA A 61 -1.53 -1.07 34.63
CA ALA A 61 -1.81 -1.75 33.37
C ALA A 61 -3.04 -1.10 32.72
N PRO A 62 -3.00 -0.81 31.40
CA PRO A 62 -4.17 -0.28 30.71
C PRO A 62 -5.32 -1.28 30.80
N PRO A 63 -6.58 -0.80 30.93
CA PRO A 63 -7.74 -1.68 30.98
C PRO A 63 -7.80 -2.56 29.72
N PRO A 64 -8.32 -3.79 29.83
CA PRO A 64 -8.47 -4.67 28.67
C PRO A 64 -9.41 -3.99 27.66
N THR A 65 -8.87 -3.65 26.50
CA THR A 65 -9.66 -3.17 25.37
C THR A 65 -10.33 -4.38 24.72
N THR A 66 -11.67 -4.43 24.80
CA THR A 66 -12.46 -5.36 23.99
C THR A 66 -12.22 -5.04 22.52
N ARG A 67 -11.45 -5.89 21.83
CA ARG A 67 -11.16 -5.71 20.40
C ARG A 67 -12.42 -6.06 19.62
N ILE A 68 -13.09 -5.07 19.04
CA ILE A 68 -14.13 -5.30 18.05
C ILE A 68 -13.44 -5.90 16.81
N PRO A 69 -13.95 -7.01 16.24
CA PRO A 69 -13.39 -7.56 15.01
C PRO A 69 -13.42 -6.51 13.90
N ASP A 70 -12.31 -6.34 13.21
CA ASP A 70 -12.27 -5.46 12.04
C ASP A 70 -13.24 -6.00 10.96
N PRO A 71 -13.95 -5.11 10.25
CA PRO A 71 -14.86 -5.52 9.20
C PRO A 71 -14.09 -6.21 8.06
N ALA A 72 -14.50 -7.44 7.75
CA ALA A 72 -13.98 -8.19 6.60
C ALA A 72 -14.45 -7.58 5.28
N ALA A 73 -13.65 -7.76 4.22
CA ALA A 73 -14.10 -7.41 2.87
C ALA A 73 -15.20 -8.38 2.42
N THR A 74 -16.25 -7.86 1.80
CA THR A 74 -17.42 -8.64 1.40
C THR A 74 -17.64 -8.55 -0.11
N PRO A 75 -18.34 -9.49 -0.74
CA PRO A 75 -18.67 -9.38 -2.16
C PRO A 75 -19.34 -8.04 -2.47
N CYS A 76 -18.81 -7.34 -3.46
CA CYS A 76 -19.37 -6.07 -3.89
C CYS A 76 -20.82 -6.24 -4.37
N ARG A 77 -21.72 -5.35 -3.96
CA ARG A 77 -23.15 -5.37 -4.37
C ARG A 77 -23.34 -4.89 -5.81
N GLY A 78 -22.69 -5.55 -6.76
CA GLY A 78 -22.84 -5.36 -8.20
C GLY A 78 -21.85 -4.40 -8.87
N LYS A 79 -21.08 -3.61 -8.10
CA LYS A 79 -20.05 -2.70 -8.63
C LYS A 79 -18.86 -2.56 -7.67
N PRO A 80 -17.62 -2.42 -8.18
CA PRO A 80 -17.23 -2.63 -9.58
C PRO A 80 -17.48 -4.09 -9.98
N SER A 81 -17.74 -4.34 -11.27
CA SER A 81 -17.77 -5.71 -11.79
C SER A 81 -16.36 -6.19 -12.12
N GLY A 82 -16.15 -7.50 -12.13
CA GLY A 82 -14.87 -8.07 -12.56
C GLY A 82 -14.48 -7.62 -13.97
N ASP A 83 -15.42 -7.56 -14.91
CA ASP A 83 -15.15 -7.05 -16.27
C ASP A 83 -14.69 -5.60 -16.29
N ARG A 84 -15.21 -4.76 -15.37
CA ARG A 84 -14.77 -3.37 -15.26
C ARG A 84 -13.31 -3.29 -14.79
N ILE A 85 -12.91 -4.17 -13.87
CA ILE A 85 -11.52 -4.29 -13.43
C ILE A 85 -10.64 -4.81 -14.58
N VAL A 86 -11.06 -5.85 -15.31
CA VAL A 86 -10.32 -6.35 -16.49
C VAL A 86 -10.17 -5.28 -17.56
N ALA A 87 -11.22 -4.49 -17.82
CA ALA A 87 -11.17 -3.37 -18.76
C ALA A 87 -10.21 -2.26 -18.31
N LEU A 88 -10.17 -1.95 -17.00
CA LEU A 88 -9.19 -1.02 -16.42
C LEU A 88 -7.75 -1.50 -16.67
N LEU A 89 -7.48 -2.78 -16.39
CA LEU A 89 -6.16 -3.40 -16.52
C LEU A 89 -5.66 -3.46 -17.95
N ARG A 90 -6.53 -3.75 -18.92
CA ARG A 90 -6.19 -3.71 -20.36
C ARG A 90 -6.11 -2.30 -20.93
N GLY A 91 -6.83 -1.38 -20.29
CA GLY A 91 -7.01 -0.01 -20.72
C GLY A 91 -5.95 0.90 -20.13
N SER A 92 -6.40 1.78 -19.23
CA SER A 92 -5.58 2.86 -18.69
C SER A 92 -4.46 2.40 -17.76
N ALA A 93 -4.56 1.21 -17.15
CA ALA A 93 -3.50 0.70 -16.30
C ALA A 93 -2.39 -0.05 -17.07
N GLY A 94 -2.66 -0.52 -18.29
CA GLY A 94 -1.65 -1.17 -19.14
C GLY A 94 -1.02 -2.44 -18.57
N VAL A 95 -1.67 -3.11 -17.61
CA VAL A 95 -1.15 -4.32 -16.94
C VAL A 95 -1.41 -5.57 -17.79
N LEU A 96 -2.57 -5.65 -18.44
CA LEU A 96 -2.97 -6.82 -19.21
C LEU A 96 -2.87 -6.57 -20.72
N PRO A 97 -2.27 -7.49 -21.49
CA PRO A 97 -2.39 -7.50 -22.94
C PRO A 97 -3.87 -7.59 -23.38
N ARG A 98 -4.17 -7.07 -24.58
CA ARG A 98 -5.54 -7.06 -25.11
C ARG A 98 -6.04 -8.46 -25.47
N ASP A 99 -5.14 -9.34 -25.87
CA ASP A 99 -5.48 -10.64 -26.48
C ASP A 99 -5.40 -11.81 -25.50
N VAL A 100 -4.99 -11.58 -24.25
CA VAL A 100 -4.90 -12.65 -23.25
C VAL A 100 -6.28 -12.96 -22.66
N LYS A 101 -6.58 -14.26 -22.51
CA LYS A 101 -7.80 -14.74 -21.86
C LYS A 101 -7.67 -14.60 -20.35
N VAL A 102 -8.69 -14.00 -19.72
CA VAL A 102 -8.74 -13.72 -18.29
C VAL A 102 -10.07 -14.17 -17.72
N THR A 103 -10.04 -14.76 -16.53
CA THR A 103 -11.25 -15.17 -15.80
C THR A 103 -11.14 -14.68 -14.36
N VAL A 104 -12.24 -14.16 -13.82
CA VAL A 104 -12.30 -13.74 -12.42
C VAL A 104 -12.42 -15.00 -11.56
N ARG A 105 -11.46 -15.19 -10.65
CA ARG A 105 -11.44 -16.30 -9.70
C ARG A 105 -12.13 -15.91 -8.41
N THR A 106 -11.79 -14.73 -7.89
CA THR A 106 -12.31 -14.19 -6.64
C THR A 106 -12.66 -12.73 -6.79
N GLY A 107 -13.78 -12.33 -6.17
CA GLY A 107 -14.20 -10.94 -6.06
C GLY A 107 -14.99 -10.41 -7.27
N PRO A 108 -15.19 -9.09 -7.38
CA PRO A 108 -14.60 -8.05 -6.51
C PRO A 108 -15.11 -8.08 -5.06
N LEU A 109 -14.19 -8.00 -4.11
CA LEU A 109 -14.46 -7.87 -2.67
C LEU A 109 -14.27 -6.42 -2.24
N CYS A 110 -15.27 -5.84 -1.59
CA CYS A 110 -15.38 -4.45 -1.21
C CYS A 110 -15.11 -4.26 0.29
N ALA A 111 -14.33 -3.22 0.62
CA ALA A 111 -14.31 -2.63 1.97
C ALA A 111 -13.97 -1.13 1.83
N ASP A 112 -14.75 -0.24 2.45
CA ASP A 112 -14.48 1.20 2.55
C ASP A 112 -14.04 1.89 1.24
N GLY A 113 -14.66 1.55 0.10
CA GLY A 113 -14.33 2.13 -1.22
C GLY A 113 -13.06 1.57 -1.87
N TRP A 114 -12.50 0.52 -1.29
CA TRP A 114 -11.43 -0.30 -1.86
C TRP A 114 -11.98 -1.64 -2.35
N HIS A 115 -11.28 -2.21 -3.33
CA HIS A 115 -11.67 -3.46 -3.96
C HIS A 115 -10.48 -4.37 -4.16
N TYR A 116 -10.66 -5.64 -3.85
CA TYR A 116 -9.71 -6.72 -4.11
C TYR A 116 -10.31 -7.71 -5.12
N THR A 117 -9.53 -8.17 -6.08
CA THR A 117 -9.95 -9.14 -7.11
C THR A 117 -8.78 -10.05 -7.47
N VAL A 118 -9.06 -11.33 -7.67
CA VAL A 118 -8.09 -12.31 -8.17
C VAL A 118 -8.51 -12.77 -9.55
N LEU A 119 -7.59 -12.71 -10.50
CA LEU A 119 -7.79 -13.03 -11.90
C LEU A 119 -6.89 -14.20 -12.30
N ALA A 120 -7.46 -15.23 -12.90
CA ALA A 120 -6.70 -16.22 -13.63
C ALA A 120 -6.40 -15.68 -15.02
N VAL A 121 -5.12 -15.57 -15.37
CA VAL A 121 -4.64 -15.12 -16.68
C VAL A 121 -4.04 -16.33 -17.39
N THR A 122 -4.53 -16.65 -18.58
CA THR A 122 -4.11 -17.86 -19.29
C THR A 122 -2.62 -17.84 -19.60
N GLY A 123 -1.88 -18.85 -19.12
CA GLY A 123 -0.43 -18.96 -19.32
C GLY A 123 0.41 -18.17 -18.30
N HIS A 124 -0.21 -17.64 -17.24
CA HIS A 124 0.46 -16.87 -16.19
C HIS A 124 -0.03 -17.28 -14.81
N GLU A 125 0.68 -16.84 -13.77
CA GLU A 125 0.22 -16.93 -12.39
C GLU A 125 -1.05 -16.08 -12.17
N GLU A 126 -1.77 -16.36 -11.07
CA GLU A 126 -2.93 -15.56 -10.71
C GLU A 126 -2.53 -14.11 -10.43
N LEU A 127 -3.24 -13.20 -11.08
CA LEU A 127 -3.05 -11.77 -10.93
C LEU A 127 -4.00 -11.26 -9.86
N GLN A 128 -3.43 -10.86 -8.73
CA GLN A 128 -4.15 -10.13 -7.68
C GLN A 128 -4.21 -8.65 -8.04
N VAL A 129 -5.32 -7.99 -7.70
CA VAL A 129 -5.59 -6.61 -8.10
C VAL A 129 -6.25 -5.87 -6.95
N VAL A 130 -5.65 -4.75 -6.56
CA VAL A 130 -6.22 -3.80 -5.60
C VAL A 130 -6.57 -2.51 -6.32
N THR A 131 -7.82 -2.10 -6.20
CA THR A 131 -8.31 -0.82 -6.72
C THR A 131 -8.99 -0.01 -5.64
N ARG A 132 -9.13 1.30 -5.84
CA ARG A 132 -9.84 2.19 -4.94
C ARG A 132 -10.69 3.21 -5.69
N GLY A 133 -11.62 3.84 -4.98
CA GLY A 133 -12.48 4.90 -5.48
C GLY A 133 -13.90 4.42 -5.75
N SER A 134 -14.67 5.22 -6.49
CA SER A 134 -16.06 4.88 -6.75
C SER A 134 -16.16 3.67 -7.68
N SER A 135 -17.21 2.88 -7.48
CA SER A 135 -17.41 1.60 -8.15
C SER A 135 -17.62 1.71 -9.67
N GLY A 136 -17.92 2.91 -10.20
CA GLY A 136 -18.00 3.20 -11.65
C GLY A 136 -16.68 3.61 -12.29
N ALA A 137 -15.73 4.12 -11.51
CA ALA A 137 -14.42 4.59 -11.95
C ALA A 137 -13.32 4.14 -10.98
N PRO A 138 -13.10 2.82 -10.83
CA PRO A 138 -12.03 2.32 -9.97
C PRO A 138 -10.69 2.76 -10.53
N THR A 139 -9.80 3.16 -9.63
CA THR A 139 -8.41 3.49 -9.92
C THR A 139 -7.53 2.35 -9.44
N LEU A 140 -6.56 1.95 -10.25
CA LEU A 140 -5.61 0.92 -9.87
C LEU A 140 -4.68 1.44 -8.78
N VAL A 141 -4.55 0.67 -7.70
CA VAL A 141 -3.52 0.89 -6.67
C VAL A 141 -2.32 -0.01 -6.96
N THR A 142 -2.57 -1.30 -7.13
CA THR A 142 -1.53 -2.27 -7.50
C THR A 142 -2.14 -3.49 -8.16
N ALA A 143 -1.36 -4.14 -9.03
CA ALA A 143 -1.69 -5.43 -9.60
C ALA A 143 -0.42 -6.26 -9.74
N GLY A 144 -0.49 -7.53 -9.36
CA GLY A 144 0.65 -8.43 -9.36
C GLY A 144 0.33 -9.75 -8.68
N THR A 145 1.31 -10.63 -8.59
CA THR A 145 1.22 -11.86 -7.79
C THR A 145 1.40 -11.57 -6.30
N ASP A 146 2.00 -10.43 -5.95
CA ASP A 146 2.02 -9.82 -4.62
C ASP A 146 1.50 -8.37 -4.74
N VAL A 147 0.52 -8.04 -3.91
CA VAL A 147 -0.14 -6.72 -3.89
C VAL A 147 -0.02 -6.03 -2.52
N CYS A 148 0.74 -6.59 -1.58
CA CYS A 148 0.96 -5.99 -0.27
C CYS A 148 2.03 -4.88 -0.31
N GLY A 149 1.78 -3.84 -1.11
CA GLY A 149 2.62 -2.66 -1.20
C GLY A 149 2.42 -1.67 -0.05
N VAL A 150 3.28 -0.65 0.01
CA VAL A 150 3.24 0.40 1.04
C VAL A 150 1.90 1.13 1.09
N GLU A 151 1.29 1.45 -0.07
CA GLU A 151 -0.01 2.13 -0.13
C GLU A 151 -1.14 1.26 0.46
N VAL A 152 -1.13 -0.05 0.16
CA VAL A 152 -2.12 -0.99 0.69
C VAL A 152 -1.97 -1.14 2.20
N ARG A 153 -0.74 -1.25 2.71
CA ARG A 153 -0.48 -1.35 4.16
C ARG A 153 -0.89 -0.07 4.90
N ALA A 154 -0.56 1.09 4.34
CA ALA A 154 -0.77 2.37 5.00
C ALA A 154 -2.22 2.87 4.93
N ALA A 155 -2.89 2.71 3.78
CA ALA A 155 -4.18 3.32 3.52
C ALA A 155 -5.30 2.30 3.27
N GLY A 156 -4.97 1.03 3.04
CA GLY A 156 -5.95 -0.02 2.80
C GLY A 156 -6.76 -0.31 4.07
N PRO A 157 -8.10 -0.49 3.96
CA PRO A 157 -8.93 -0.89 5.09
C PRO A 157 -8.55 -2.31 5.56
N PRO A 158 -8.81 -2.65 6.83
CA PRO A 158 -8.38 -3.92 7.41
C PRO A 158 -8.73 -5.14 6.55
N GLY A 159 -9.99 -5.24 6.06
CA GLY A 159 -10.41 -6.35 5.22
C GLY A 159 -9.63 -6.50 3.91
N ILE A 160 -9.14 -5.39 3.31
CA ILE A 160 -8.31 -5.44 2.11
C ILE A 160 -6.87 -5.79 2.45
N ARG A 161 -6.34 -5.27 3.56
CA ARG A 161 -4.99 -5.64 4.03
C ARG A 161 -4.92 -7.13 4.34
N THR A 162 -5.92 -7.69 5.00
CA THR A 162 -5.94 -9.14 5.28
C THR A 162 -5.90 -9.96 3.99
N LEU A 163 -6.68 -9.58 2.98
CA LEU A 163 -6.66 -10.27 1.69
C LEU A 163 -5.32 -10.10 0.94
N ALA A 164 -4.78 -8.88 0.93
CA ALA A 164 -3.62 -8.53 0.12
C ALA A 164 -2.27 -8.88 0.77
N CYS A 165 -2.21 -8.89 2.11
CA CYS A 165 -0.97 -9.01 2.88
C CYS A 165 -0.86 -10.31 3.68
N ASP A 166 -1.98 -10.84 4.17
CA ASP A 166 -1.97 -12.07 4.97
C ASP A 166 -2.34 -13.31 4.12
N GLY A 167 -2.85 -13.10 2.91
CA GLY A 167 -3.16 -14.14 1.95
C GLY A 167 -1.91 -14.71 1.27
N ALA A 168 -1.85 -16.03 1.14
CA ALA A 168 -0.89 -16.67 0.25
C ALA A 168 -1.27 -16.36 -1.22
N PRO A 169 -0.32 -15.97 -2.09
CA PRO A 169 -0.59 -15.85 -3.51
C PRO A 169 -1.09 -17.18 -4.09
N GLY A 170 -2.32 -17.21 -4.63
CA GLY A 170 -2.81 -18.29 -5.49
C GLY A 170 -3.16 -19.63 -4.82
N ALA A 171 -3.73 -19.62 -3.60
CA ALA A 171 -4.24 -20.82 -2.94
C ALA A 171 -5.67 -21.20 -3.36
#